data_AF-A0A8J8F7K1-F1
#
_entry.id   AF-A0A8J8F7K1-F1
#
_cell.length_a   1.000
_cell.length_b   1.000
_cell.length_c   1.000
_cell.angle_alpha   90.00
_cell.angle_beta   90.00
_cell.angle_gamma   90.00
#
_symmetry.space_group_name_H-M   'P 1'
#
loop_
_entity.id
_entity.type
_entity.pdbx_description
1 polymer ?
#
loop_
_entity_poly.entity_id
_entity_poly.type
_entity_poly.pdbx_seq_one_letter_code
_entity_poly.pdbx_strand_id
1 'polypeptide(L)'
;MDLYIAKKEISKHSYPQDIRKSVMKSLALLSGGLDSILATKLILDQGIKVVAVTFILPFATEKKDYAEEVAKRFGIPLIKIEACDEYLEV
;
A
#
# COMPACT_ATOMS: atom_id res chain seq x y z
N MET A 1 -26.76 -1.33 -36.93
CA MET A 1 -25.61 -0.48 -37.24
C MET A 1 -25.19 0.19 -35.93
N ASP A 2 -24.98 -0.60 -34.84
CA ASP A 2 -25.01 -0.03 -33.48
C ASP A 2 -23.94 -0.61 -32.53
N LEU A 3 -23.05 -1.48 -33.03
CA LEU A 3 -21.90 -1.98 -32.27
C LEU A 3 -20.62 -1.14 -32.48
N TYR A 4 -20.59 -0.30 -33.52
CA TYR A 4 -19.40 0.49 -33.88
C TYR A 4 -19.27 1.80 -33.08
N ILE A 5 -20.39 2.33 -32.57
CA ILE A 5 -20.39 3.57 -31.79
C ILE A 5 -19.96 3.31 -30.34
N ALA A 6 -20.37 2.18 -29.73
CA ALA A 6 -20.01 1.85 -28.36
C ALA A 6 -18.51 1.59 -28.15
N LYS A 7 -17.77 1.12 -29.18
CA LYS A 7 -16.31 0.92 -29.07
C LYS A 7 -15.50 2.20 -29.14
N LYS A 8 -16.06 3.30 -29.65
CA LYS A 8 -15.31 4.56 -29.86
C LYS A 8 -15.19 5.39 -28.57
N GLU A 9 -16.05 5.16 -27.57
CA GLU A 9 -16.00 5.87 -26.28
C GLU A 9 -15.13 5.19 -25.21
N ILE A 10 -14.82 3.90 -25.37
CA ILE A 10 -13.96 3.16 -24.42
C ILE A 10 -12.45 3.35 -24.72
N SER A 11 -12.11 4.14 -25.74
CA SER A 11 -10.75 4.34 -26.26
C SER A 11 -10.12 5.68 -25.84
N LYS A 12 -10.60 6.31 -24.75
CA LYS A 12 -10.04 7.59 -24.24
C LYS A 12 -9.45 7.53 -22.83
N HIS A 13 -9.15 6.34 -22.31
CA HIS A 13 -8.33 6.18 -21.10
C HIS A 13 -7.08 5.35 -21.39
N SER A 14 -6.39 5.71 -22.48
CA SER A 14 -5.11 5.13 -22.84
C SER A 14 -4.02 5.75 -21.97
N TYR A 15 -3.65 5.06 -20.90
CA TYR A 15 -2.40 5.32 -20.19
C TYR A 15 -1.25 5.32 -21.21
N PRO A 16 -0.39 6.35 -21.25
CA PRO A 16 0.74 6.39 -22.16
C PRO A 16 1.66 5.18 -21.90
N GLN A 17 1.88 4.37 -22.94
CA GLN A 17 2.52 3.05 -22.87
C GLN A 17 4.05 3.07 -22.96
N ASP A 18 4.72 4.15 -22.53
CA ASP A 18 6.18 4.19 -22.62
C ASP A 18 6.85 5.07 -21.55
N ILE A 19 6.99 4.53 -20.32
CA ILE A 19 7.97 5.04 -19.33
C ILE A 19 8.51 3.86 -18.51
N ARG A 20 9.48 3.12 -19.07
CA ARG A 20 10.20 1.99 -18.43
C ARG A 20 9.26 0.79 -18.17
N LYS A 21 9.76 -0.44 -18.20
CA LYS A 21 8.99 -1.60 -17.70
C LYS A 21 8.71 -1.33 -16.22
N SER A 22 7.55 -0.74 -15.89
CA SER A 22 7.30 -0.24 -14.55
C SER A 22 7.09 -1.45 -13.65
N VAL A 23 8.12 -1.80 -12.88
CA VAL A 23 7.93 -2.76 -11.80
C VAL A 23 6.86 -2.19 -10.90
N MET A 24 5.73 -2.88 -10.79
CA MET A 24 4.61 -2.46 -9.96
C MET A 24 5.11 -2.26 -8.53
N LYS A 25 4.76 -1.11 -7.94
CA LYS A 25 5.12 -0.73 -6.57
C LYS A 25 3.84 -0.56 -5.77
N SER A 26 3.88 -0.95 -4.51
CA SER A 26 2.76 -0.85 -3.57
C SER A 26 3.20 -0.24 -2.25
N LEU A 27 2.26 0.42 -1.60
CA LEU A 27 2.38 0.91 -0.24
C LEU A 27 1.43 0.09 0.64
N ALA A 28 1.94 -0.52 1.71
CA ALA A 28 1.14 -1.30 2.64
C ALA A 28 1.00 -0.57 3.98
N LEU A 29 -0.23 -0.33 4.41
CA LEU A 29 -0.50 0.13 5.77
C LEU A 29 -0.36 -1.07 6.73
N LEU A 30 0.71 -1.08 7.51
CA LEU A 30 1.09 -2.20 8.38
C LEU A 30 0.84 -1.80 9.84
N SER A 31 -0.33 -2.16 10.38
CA SER A 31 -0.70 -1.87 11.77
C SER A 31 -0.11 -2.86 12.79
N GLY A 32 0.44 -3.98 12.31
CA GLY A 32 0.89 -5.09 13.16
C GLY A 32 -0.19 -6.12 13.49
N GLY A 33 -1.43 -5.90 13.05
CA GLY A 33 -2.51 -6.90 13.12
C GLY A 33 -2.42 -7.95 12.01
N LEU A 34 -2.97 -9.14 12.24
CA LEU A 34 -2.93 -10.28 11.33
C LEU A 34 -3.36 -9.93 9.89
N ASP A 35 -4.44 -9.17 9.73
CA ASP A 35 -4.99 -8.83 8.41
C ASP A 35 -4.01 -8.00 7.58
N SER A 36 -3.43 -6.96 8.19
CA SER A 36 -2.44 -6.11 7.51
C SER A 36 -1.18 -6.88 7.12
N ILE A 37 -0.77 -7.85 7.96
CA ILE A 37 0.38 -8.72 7.72
C ILE A 37 0.12 -9.65 6.54
N LEU A 38 -1.04 -10.32 6.53
CA LEU A 38 -1.42 -11.24 5.46
C LEU A 38 -1.62 -10.50 4.13
N ALA A 39 -2.28 -9.34 4.14
CA ALA A 39 -2.45 -8.51 2.94
C ALA A 39 -1.09 -8.10 2.35
N THR A 40 -0.16 -7.65 3.20
CA THR A 40 1.21 -7.30 2.77
C THR A 40 1.93 -8.49 2.15
N LYS A 41 1.83 -9.67 2.79
CA LYS A 41 2.48 -10.90 2.30
C LYS A 41 1.90 -11.35 0.96
N LEU A 42 0.57 -11.30 0.80
CA LEU A 42 -0.09 -11.66 -0.46
C LEU A 42 0.37 -10.80 -1.64
N ILE A 43 0.59 -9.50 -1.42
CA ILE A 43 1.11 -8.59 -2.45
C ILE A 43 2.59 -8.90 -2.75
N LEU A 44 3.40 -9.15 -1.72
CA LEU A 44 4.80 -9.55 -1.89
C LEU A 44 4.95 -10.85 -2.68
N ASP A 45 4.11 -11.85 -2.41
CA ASP A 45 4.15 -13.15 -3.09
C ASP A 45 3.77 -13.07 -4.57
N GLN A 46 3.14 -11.98 -5.01
CA GLN A 46 2.90 -11.66 -6.43
C GLN A 46 4.12 -11.02 -7.12
N GLY A 47 5.24 -10.85 -6.41
CA GLY A 47 6.45 -10.22 -6.94
C GLY A 47 6.39 -8.70 -7.01
N ILE A 48 5.41 -8.08 -6.35
CA ILE A 48 5.25 -6.62 -6.30
C ILE A 48 6.19 -6.04 -5.24
N LYS A 49 6.85 -4.92 -5.56
CA LYS A 49 7.71 -4.23 -4.59
C LYS A 49 6.85 -3.48 -3.58
N VAL A 50 7.00 -3.78 -2.30
CA VAL A 50 6.20 -3.15 -1.23
C VAL A 50 7.09 -2.30 -0.32
N VAL A 51 6.58 -1.12 0.04
CA VAL A 51 7.05 -0.33 1.19
C VAL A 51 5.93 -0.34 2.23
N ALA A 52 6.26 -0.64 3.49
CA ALA A 52 5.32 -0.59 4.59
C ALA A 52 5.29 0.80 5.24
N VAL A 53 4.12 1.22 5.70
CA VAL A 53 3.90 2.44 6.49
C VAL A 53 3.09 2.08 7.72
N THR A 54 3.53 2.56 8.88
CA THR A 54 2.76 2.46 10.12
C THR A 54 2.59 3.84 10.75
N PHE A 55 1.42 4.08 11.33
CA PHE A 55 1.10 5.32 12.01
C PHE A 55 1.15 5.09 13.51
N ILE A 56 1.92 5.92 14.21
CA ILE A 56 2.03 5.94 15.66
C ILE A 56 1.02 6.96 16.15
N LEU A 57 -0.07 6.47 16.75
CA LEU A 57 -1.14 7.32 17.29
C LEU A 57 -0.76 7.83 18.68
N PRO A 58 -1.25 9.02 19.11
CA PRO A 58 -0.81 9.64 20.36
C PRO A 58 -1.30 8.90 21.62
N PHE A 59 -2.29 8.03 21.46
CA PHE A 59 -2.83 7.15 22.51
C PHE A 59 -2.44 5.68 22.32
N ALA A 60 -1.56 5.37 21.36
CA ALA A 60 -1.05 4.02 21.21
C ALA A 60 -0.20 3.67 22.44
N THR A 61 -0.71 2.80 23.30
CA THR A 61 0.06 2.23 24.41
C THR A 61 1.28 1.50 23.86
N GLU A 62 2.43 1.54 24.56
CA GLU A 62 3.64 0.79 24.23
C GLU A 62 3.36 -0.72 24.17
N LYS A 63 2.86 -1.18 23.02
CA LYS A 63 2.76 -2.58 22.65
C LYS A 63 4.02 -2.95 21.87
N LYS A 64 4.32 -4.24 21.87
CA LYS A 64 5.37 -4.82 21.02
C LYS A 64 5.18 -4.34 19.57
N ASP A 65 6.26 -3.84 18.96
CA ASP A 65 6.21 -3.30 17.60
C ASP A 65 6.18 -4.43 16.55
N TYR A 66 5.00 -5.01 16.38
CA TYR A 66 4.77 -6.08 15.41
C TYR A 66 4.98 -5.61 13.97
N ALA A 67 4.74 -4.34 13.66
CA ALA A 67 4.95 -3.80 12.31
C ALA A 67 6.44 -3.83 11.95
N GLU A 68 7.32 -3.42 12.86
CA GLU A 68 8.76 -3.49 12.67
C GLU A 68 9.28 -4.92 12.56
N GLU A 69 8.84 -5.82 13.43
CA GLU A 69 9.23 -7.24 13.38
C GLU A 69 8.84 -7.89 12.05
N VAL A 70 7.62 -7.63 11.57
CA VAL A 70 7.11 -8.17 10.31
C VAL A 70 7.84 -7.57 9.11
N ALA A 71 8.07 -6.25 9.09
CA ALA A 71 8.79 -5.61 8.00
C ALA A 71 10.22 -6.16 7.86
N LYS A 72 10.91 -6.37 8.99
CA LYS A 72 12.22 -7.05 9.03
C LYS A 72 12.12 -8.47 8.50
N ARG A 73 11.13 -9.26 8.94
CA ARG A 73 10.91 -10.64 8.49
C ARG A 73 10.62 -10.73 6.99
N PHE A 74 9.92 -9.76 6.44
CA PHE A 74 9.61 -9.69 5.00
C PHE A 74 10.72 -9.05 4.17
N GLY A 75 11.73 -8.45 4.81
CA GLY A 75 12.82 -7.78 4.12
C GLY A 75 12.37 -6.54 3.34
N ILE A 76 11.35 -5.83 3.84
CA ILE A 76 10.78 -4.63 3.20
C ILE A 76 11.08 -3.38 4.02
N PRO A 77 11.19 -2.20 3.37
CA PRO A 77 11.30 -0.94 4.10
C PRO A 77 10.04 -0.65 4.92
N LEU A 78 10.21 -0.08 6.12
CA LEU A 78 9.14 0.41 6.97
C LEU A 78 9.34 1.90 7.24
N ILE A 79 8.30 2.69 6.99
CA ILE A 79 8.22 4.10 7.36
C ILE A 79 7.29 4.20 8.57
N LYS A 80 7.74 4.83 9.65
CA LYS A 80 6.90 5.16 10.79
C LYS A 80 6.54 6.64 10.74
N ILE A 81 5.26 6.94 10.87
CA ILE A 81 4.73 8.32 10.85
C ILE A 81 4.04 8.55 12.18
N GLU A 82 4.48 9.56 12.94
CA GLU A 82 3.78 10.00 14.13
C GLU A 82 2.55 10.79 13.72
N ALA A 83 1.37 10.30 14.07
CA ALA A 83 0.13 11.03 13.93
C ALA A 83 -0.07 11.82 15.23
N CYS A 84 0.25 13.11 15.20
CA CYS A 84 0.16 14.00 16.36
C CYS A 84 -1.27 14.56 16.50
N ASP A 85 -1.40 15.81 16.93
CA ASP A 85 -2.68 16.44 17.30
C ASP A 85 -3.69 16.54 16.15
N GLU A 86 -3.24 16.46 14.90
CA GLU A 86 -4.09 16.42 13.68
C GLU A 86 -5.10 15.26 13.70
N TYR A 87 -4.83 14.18 14.44
CA TYR A 87 -5.76 13.06 14.58
C TYR A 87 -6.91 13.35 15.57
N LEU A 88 -6.76 14.35 16.44
CA LEU A 88 -7.70 14.68 17.51
C LEU A 88 -8.66 15.82 17.14
N GLU A 89 -8.40 16.53 16.04
CA GLU A 89 -9.29 17.59 15.54
C GLU A 89 -10.51 16.97 14.83
N VAL A 90 -11.71 17.21 15.37
CA VAL A 90 -13.02 16.78 14.82
C VAL A 90 -13.91 17.98 14.62
#